data_AF-F9VEV1-F1
#
_entry.id   AF-F9VEV1-F1
#
_cell.length_a   1.000
_cell.length_b   1.000
_cell.length_c   1.000
_cell.angle_alpha   90.00
_cell.angle_beta   90.00
_cell.angle_gamma   90.00
#
_symmetry.space_group_name_H-M   'P 1'
#
loop_
_entity.id
_entity.type
_entity.pdbx_description
1 polymer ?
#
loop_
_entity_poly.entity_id
_entity_poly.type
_entity_poly.pdbx_seq_one_letter_code
_entity_poly.pdbx_strand_id
1 'polypeptide(L)'
;MSKYLTLVQTQERLKNYTQDNALKILANTESIQAVQMETAGYLGINFWAATGGSIADITTDKPISLLKQTQQTQTTYTIANPTQTNETAHIQLPKDFKNILSMSDGVSFDEATHTLSIDFSGSAGSAKQIVVE
;
A
#
# COMPACT_ATOMS: atom_id res chain seq x y z
N MET A 1 16.38 4.87 -16.19
CA MET A 1 15.51 3.74 -16.55
C MET A 1 14.21 4.27 -17.14
N SER A 2 13.77 3.71 -18.26
CA SER A 2 12.44 4.02 -18.83
C SER A 2 11.34 3.32 -18.04
N LYS A 3 10.18 3.96 -17.89
CA LYS A 3 8.99 3.41 -17.21
C LYS A 3 8.02 2.89 -18.27
N TYR A 4 7.42 1.72 -18.05
CA TYR A 4 6.49 1.10 -18.99
C TYR A 4 5.24 0.60 -18.25
N LEU A 5 4.10 0.63 -18.94
CA LEU A 5 2.87 0.00 -18.52
C LEU A 5 2.47 -0.99 -19.61
N THR A 6 2.30 -2.26 -19.24
CA THR A 6 1.82 -3.28 -20.17
C THR A 6 0.30 -3.34 -20.10
N LEU A 7 -0.35 -3.10 -21.23
CA LEU A 7 -1.81 -3.19 -21.37
C LEU A 7 -2.15 -4.29 -22.37
N VAL A 8 -2.88 -5.32 -21.93
CA VAL A 8 -3.39 -6.37 -22.81
C VAL A 8 -4.74 -5.91 -23.35
N GLN A 9 -4.72 -5.19 -24.47
CA GLN A 9 -5.87 -4.56 -25.10
C GLN A 9 -5.74 -4.58 -26.64
N THR A 10 -6.82 -4.26 -27.35
CA THR A 10 -6.75 -4.08 -28.82
C THR A 10 -5.88 -2.87 -29.18
N GLN A 11 -5.30 -2.86 -30.38
CA GLN A 11 -4.49 -1.72 -30.85
C GLN A 11 -5.25 -0.38 -30.80
N GLU A 12 -6.54 -0.40 -31.09
CA GLU A 12 -7.41 0.78 -31.02
C GLU A 12 -7.56 1.28 -29.58
N ARG A 13 -7.79 0.39 -28.62
CA ARG A 13 -7.85 0.75 -27.19
C ARG A 13 -6.51 1.22 -26.65
N LEU A 14 -5.38 0.71 -27.16
CA LEU A 14 -4.05 1.18 -26.80
C LEU A 14 -3.78 2.61 -27.30
N LYS A 15 -4.16 2.92 -28.55
CA LYS A 15 -4.02 4.28 -29.10
C LYS A 15 -4.86 5.30 -28.34
N ASN A 16 -6.02 4.87 -27.86
CA ASN A 16 -6.95 5.70 -27.09
C ASN A 16 -6.69 5.65 -25.57
N TYR A 17 -5.71 4.88 -25.10
CA TYR A 17 -5.32 4.90 -23.70
C TYR A 17 -4.58 6.21 -23.40
N THR A 18 -5.31 7.19 -22.87
CA THR A 18 -4.71 8.44 -22.44
C THR A 18 -4.08 8.24 -21.07
N GLN A 19 -2.86 8.77 -20.88
CA GLN A 19 -2.19 8.76 -19.57
C GLN A 19 -2.97 9.55 -18.50
N ASP A 20 -3.98 10.32 -18.89
CA ASP A 20 -4.67 11.27 -18.02
C ASP A 20 -5.59 10.65 -16.96
N ASN A 21 -6.04 9.39 -17.07
CA ASN A 21 -7.20 8.97 -16.23
C ASN A 21 -7.17 7.60 -15.54
N ALA A 22 -6.06 6.86 -15.52
CA ALA A 22 -6.09 5.54 -14.88
C ALA A 22 -4.96 5.27 -13.89
N LEU A 23 -3.72 5.70 -14.16
CA LEU A 23 -2.58 5.37 -13.31
C LEU A 23 -1.64 6.57 -13.15
N LYS A 24 -1.42 6.98 -11.91
CA LYS A 24 -0.45 8.00 -11.50
C LYS A 24 0.75 7.31 -10.88
N ILE A 25 1.96 7.72 -11.27
CA ILE A 25 3.19 7.27 -10.62
C ILE A 25 3.53 8.30 -9.55
N LEU A 26 3.32 7.95 -8.27
CA LEU A 26 3.60 8.83 -7.14
C LEU A 26 5.10 8.86 -6.82
N ALA A 27 5.77 7.71 -6.91
CA ALA A 27 7.20 7.59 -6.75
C ALA A 27 7.78 6.47 -7.62
N ASN A 28 9.00 6.67 -8.09
CA ASN A 28 9.83 5.62 -8.66
C ASN A 28 11.29 5.93 -8.36
N THR A 29 11.65 5.84 -7.09
CA THR A 29 13.01 6.01 -6.56
C THR A 29 13.54 4.67 -6.06
N GLU A 30 14.82 4.61 -5.71
CA GLU A 30 15.42 3.43 -5.07
C GLU A 30 14.83 3.13 -3.69
N SER A 31 14.30 4.15 -3.01
CA SER A 31 13.72 4.03 -1.68
C SER A 31 12.23 3.70 -1.68
N ILE A 32 11.46 4.22 -2.64
CA ILE A 32 10.00 4.06 -2.70
C ILE A 32 9.55 3.95 -4.16
N GLN A 33 8.69 2.97 -4.42
CA GLN A 33 7.95 2.87 -5.69
C GLN A 33 6.46 2.83 -5.38
N ALA A 34 5.70 3.75 -5.96
CA ALA A 34 4.28 3.89 -5.66
C ALA A 34 3.48 4.29 -6.90
N VAL A 35 2.32 3.64 -7.07
CA VAL A 35 1.37 3.92 -8.14
C VAL A 35 -0.05 4.01 -7.58
N GLN A 36 -0.87 4.87 -8.17
CA GLN A 36 -2.24 5.12 -7.74
C GLN A 36 -3.19 5.06 -8.94
N MET A 37 -4.29 4.34 -8.77
CA MET A 37 -5.41 4.30 -9.70
C MET A 37 -6.65 4.83 -8.98
N GLU A 38 -6.76 6.16 -8.91
CA GLU A 38 -7.75 6.86 -8.08
C GLU A 38 -9.19 6.39 -8.34
N THR A 39 -9.63 6.40 -9.59
CA THR A 39 -10.99 6.00 -9.99
C THR A 39 -11.28 4.53 -9.69
N ALA A 40 -10.25 3.68 -9.71
CA ALA A 40 -10.37 2.27 -9.38
C ALA A 40 -10.19 1.99 -7.88
N GLY A 41 -9.87 3.02 -7.08
CA GLY A 41 -9.70 2.91 -5.63
C GLY A 41 -8.41 2.23 -5.18
N TYR A 42 -7.38 2.14 -6.03
CA TYR A 42 -6.14 1.43 -5.69
C TYR A 42 -4.96 2.37 -5.45
N LEU A 43 -4.16 2.04 -4.44
CA LEU A 43 -2.83 2.58 -4.22
C LEU A 43 -1.88 1.43 -3.85
N GLY A 44 -0.85 1.22 -4.66
CA GLY A 44 0.19 0.23 -4.41
C GLY A 44 1.51 0.93 -4.08
N ILE A 45 2.18 0.50 -3.01
CA ILE A 45 3.45 1.07 -2.55
C ILE A 45 4.41 -0.04 -2.14
N ASN A 46 5.66 0.07 -2.57
CA ASN A 46 6.78 -0.66 -2.00
C ASN A 46 7.74 0.33 -1.35
N PHE A 47 8.03 0.11 -0.07
CA PHE A 47 9.08 0.79 0.68
C PHE A 47 10.30 -0.13 0.75
N TRP A 48 11.43 0.32 0.20
CA TRP A 48 12.65 -0.48 0.09
C TRP A 48 13.70 -0.13 1.14
N ALA A 49 13.73 1.12 1.59
CA ALA A 49 14.73 1.59 2.55
C ALA A 49 14.58 0.89 3.90
N ALA A 50 15.70 0.47 4.50
CA ALA A 50 15.73 -0.22 5.79
C ALA A 50 15.12 0.59 6.95
N THR A 51 15.16 1.92 6.83
CA THR A 51 14.56 2.89 7.76
C THR A 51 13.09 3.21 7.45
N GLY A 52 12.49 2.50 6.48
CA GLY A 52 11.15 2.81 5.97
C GLY A 52 11.10 4.12 5.17
N GLY A 53 9.96 4.80 5.19
CA GLY A 53 9.72 6.01 4.40
C GLY A 53 8.29 6.51 4.51
N SER A 54 7.98 7.60 3.81
CA SER A 54 6.66 8.24 3.82
C SER A 54 6.21 8.65 2.42
N ILE A 55 4.96 8.32 2.07
CA ILE A 55 4.28 8.78 0.85
C ILE A 55 2.77 8.62 0.99
N ALA A 56 1.98 9.53 0.41
CA ALA A 56 0.51 9.48 0.43
C ALA A 56 -0.08 9.34 1.85
N ASP A 57 0.47 10.12 2.80
CA ASP A 57 0.13 10.11 4.23
C ASP A 57 0.28 8.76 4.94
N ILE A 58 0.98 7.81 4.30
CA ILE A 58 1.37 6.53 4.87
C ILE A 58 2.86 6.60 5.20
N THR A 59 3.21 6.29 6.44
CA THR A 59 4.61 6.25 6.89
C THR A 59 4.90 4.89 7.50
N THR A 60 6.07 4.31 7.21
CA THR A 60 6.55 3.06 7.80
C THR A 60 7.98 3.24 8.32
N ASP A 61 8.36 2.46 9.33
CA ASP A 61 9.72 2.39 9.88
C ASP A 61 10.54 1.21 9.32
N LYS A 62 9.93 0.37 8.46
CA LYS A 62 10.55 -0.82 7.86
C LYS A 62 10.21 -0.98 6.37
N PRO A 63 11.00 -1.77 5.62
CA PRO A 63 10.63 -2.21 4.29
C PRO A 63 9.35 -3.05 4.32
N ILE A 64 8.35 -2.64 3.53
CA ILE A 64 7.06 -3.32 3.39
C ILE A 64 6.54 -3.18 1.96
N SER A 65 5.65 -4.09 1.58
CA SER A 65 4.75 -3.90 0.44
C SER A 65 3.35 -3.61 0.95
N LEU A 66 2.68 -2.61 0.40
CA LEU A 66 1.34 -2.17 0.79
C LEU A 66 0.44 -2.03 -0.42
N LEU A 67 -0.77 -2.57 -0.32
CA LEU A 67 -1.89 -2.32 -1.22
C LEU A 67 -3.06 -1.73 -0.41
N LYS A 68 -3.46 -0.50 -0.74
CA LYS A 68 -4.72 0.11 -0.30
C LYS A 68 -5.75 -0.11 -1.41
N GLN A 69 -6.92 -0.63 -1.04
CA GLN A 69 -8.07 -0.77 -1.92
C GLN A 69 -9.29 -0.17 -1.23
N THR A 70 -9.88 0.86 -1.85
CA THR A 70 -11.12 1.49 -1.38
C THR A 70 -12.28 1.07 -2.28
N GLN A 71 -13.31 0.48 -1.69
CA GLN A 71 -14.56 0.15 -2.37
C GLN A 71 -15.73 0.76 -1.59
N GLN A 72 -16.48 1.66 -2.22
CA GLN A 72 -17.57 2.40 -1.56
C GLN A 72 -17.05 3.14 -0.33
N THR A 73 -17.49 2.76 0.88
CA THR A 73 -17.07 3.36 2.15
C THR A 73 -15.96 2.58 2.84
N GLN A 74 -15.62 1.37 2.37
CA GLN A 74 -14.63 0.52 3.02
C GLN A 74 -13.27 0.65 2.36
N THR A 75 -12.22 0.71 3.17
CA THR A 75 -10.84 0.66 2.74
C THR A 75 -10.14 -0.54 3.37
N THR A 76 -9.54 -1.37 2.53
CA THR A 76 -8.67 -2.48 2.94
C THR A 76 -7.23 -2.10 2.72
N TYR A 77 -6.42 -2.16 3.77
CA TYR A 77 -4.96 -2.11 3.66
C TYR A 77 -4.43 -3.54 3.78
N THR A 78 -3.69 -4.00 2.76
CA THR A 78 -2.99 -5.29 2.75
C THR A 78 -1.50 -5.02 2.79
N ILE A 79 -0.82 -5.46 3.85
CA ILE A 79 0.60 -5.17 4.09
C ILE A 79 1.39 -6.48 4.23
N ALA A 80 2.51 -6.59 3.53
CA ALA A 80 3.42 -7.72 3.65
C ALA A 80 4.84 -7.26 3.99
N ASN A 81 5.61 -8.13 4.65
CA ASN A 81 7.05 -8.00 4.79
C ASN A 81 7.76 -8.88 3.73
N PRO A 82 8.12 -8.32 2.55
CA PRO A 82 8.73 -9.11 1.49
C PRO A 82 10.14 -9.62 1.83
N THR A 83 10.82 -8.98 2.80
CA THR A 83 12.18 -9.36 3.18
C THR A 83 12.21 -10.65 4.00
N GLN A 84 11.10 -11.03 4.64
CA GLN A 84 10.98 -12.21 5.50
C GLN A 84 12.00 -12.27 6.67
N THR A 85 12.59 -11.13 7.04
CA THR A 85 13.69 -11.06 8.01
C THR A 85 13.35 -10.26 9.27
N ASN A 86 12.17 -9.62 9.33
CA ASN A 86 11.79 -8.72 10.43
C ASN A 86 10.61 -9.23 11.25
N GLU A 87 10.64 -8.94 12.54
CA GLU A 87 9.68 -9.33 13.57
C GLU A 87 8.46 -8.39 13.61
N THR A 88 8.63 -7.06 13.69
CA THR A 88 7.50 -6.10 13.75
C THR A 88 7.78 -4.82 12.95
N ALA A 89 6.75 -4.28 12.29
CA ALA A 89 6.77 -2.99 11.59
C ALA A 89 5.68 -2.05 12.13
N HIS A 90 5.95 -0.74 12.12
CA HIS A 90 5.02 0.31 12.51
C HIS A 90 4.62 1.14 11.30
N ILE A 91 3.33 1.20 11.02
CA ILE A 91 2.77 1.89 9.85
C ILE A 91 1.78 2.93 10.33
N GLN A 92 2.11 4.21 10.15
CA GLN A 92 1.14 5.28 10.32
C GLN A 92 0.22 5.33 9.08
N LEU A 93 -1.08 5.26 9.31
CA LEU A 93 -2.10 5.36 8.27
C LEU A 93 -2.69 6.78 8.20
N PRO A 94 -3.30 7.16 7.06
CA PRO A 94 -4.02 8.42 6.95
C PRO A 94 -5.17 8.48 7.97
N LYS A 95 -5.49 9.69 8.43
CA LYS A 95 -6.61 9.93 9.36
C LYS A 95 -7.94 10.08 8.60
N ASP A 96 -8.20 9.17 7.67
CA ASP A 96 -9.30 9.23 6.70
C ASP A 96 -10.43 8.20 6.96
N PHE A 97 -10.37 7.46 8.07
CA PHE A 97 -11.39 6.50 8.50
C PHE A 97 -11.81 6.74 9.96
N LYS A 98 -12.96 6.18 10.35
CA LYS A 98 -13.55 6.34 11.69
C LYS A 98 -13.64 5.04 12.46
N ASN A 99 -13.86 3.92 11.78
CA ASN A 99 -14.06 2.63 12.41
C ASN A 99 -13.09 1.60 11.84
N ILE A 100 -12.59 0.72 12.71
CA ILE A 100 -11.92 -0.51 12.31
C ILE A 100 -12.97 -1.62 12.24
N LEU A 101 -13.12 -2.21 11.06
CA LEU A 101 -14.05 -3.30 10.80
C LEU A 101 -13.43 -4.67 11.11
N SER A 102 -12.16 -4.86 10.74
CA SER A 102 -11.43 -6.09 11.04
C SER A 102 -9.91 -5.89 10.98
N MET A 103 -9.18 -6.77 11.65
CA MET A 103 -7.71 -6.86 11.63
C MET A 103 -7.29 -8.33 11.61
N SER A 104 -6.19 -8.63 10.91
CA SER A 104 -5.53 -9.93 11.00
C SER A 104 -4.88 -10.16 12.36
N ASP A 105 -4.64 -11.42 12.73
CA ASP A 105 -3.87 -11.76 13.94
C ASP A 105 -2.47 -11.15 13.91
N GLY A 106 -2.00 -10.67 15.07
CA GLY A 106 -0.71 -9.99 15.20
C GLY A 106 -0.69 -8.57 14.65
N VAL A 107 -1.86 -7.98 14.39
CA VAL A 107 -2.04 -6.57 14.05
C VAL A 107 -2.68 -5.85 15.23
N SER A 108 -2.13 -4.71 15.64
CA SER A 108 -2.73 -3.80 16.62
C SER A 108 -2.71 -2.36 16.12
N PHE A 109 -3.64 -1.54 16.59
CA PHE A 109 -3.78 -0.14 16.17
C PHE A 109 -3.85 0.80 17.36
N ASP A 110 -3.06 1.87 17.31
CA ASP A 110 -3.10 3.00 18.23
C ASP A 110 -3.86 4.17 17.57
N GLU A 111 -5.05 4.47 18.10
CA GLU A 111 -5.90 5.56 17.62
C GLU A 111 -5.28 6.95 17.83
N ALA A 112 -4.53 7.17 18.91
CA ALA A 112 -3.98 8.49 19.21
C ALA A 112 -2.94 8.90 18.17
N THR A 113 -2.11 7.95 17.73
CA THR A 113 -1.06 8.18 16.74
C THR A 113 -1.46 7.79 15.32
N HIS A 114 -2.57 7.06 15.16
CA HIS A 114 -2.97 6.37 13.93
C HIS A 114 -1.90 5.41 13.43
N THR A 115 -1.30 4.65 14.34
CA THR A 115 -0.19 3.73 14.03
C THR A 115 -0.65 2.29 14.17
N LEU A 116 -0.43 1.53 13.11
CA LEU A 116 -0.56 0.09 13.05
C LEU A 116 0.77 -0.55 13.46
N SER A 117 0.76 -1.48 14.42
CA SER A 117 1.89 -2.36 14.70
C SER A 117 1.58 -3.75 14.13
N ILE A 118 2.44 -4.26 13.28
CA ILE A 118 2.25 -5.55 12.62
C ILE A 118 3.41 -6.48 12.96
N ASP A 119 3.12 -7.58 13.66
CA ASP A 119 4.04 -8.70 13.85
C ASP A 119 4.01 -9.62 12.61
N PHE A 120 5.13 -9.75 11.92
CA PHE A 120 5.29 -10.62 10.74
C PHE A 120 5.96 -11.96 11.07
N SER A 121 6.19 -12.27 12.34
CA SER A 121 6.80 -13.52 12.78
C SER A 121 6.01 -14.73 12.27
N GLY A 122 6.71 -15.69 11.66
CA GLY A 122 6.09 -16.89 11.09
C GLY A 122 5.22 -16.66 9.85
N SER A 123 5.14 -15.44 9.30
CA SER A 123 4.30 -15.13 8.13
C SER A 123 4.82 -15.74 6.82
N ALA A 124 6.12 -16.03 6.72
CA ALA A 124 6.78 -16.50 5.50
C ALA A 124 6.45 -15.64 4.26
N GLY A 125 6.31 -14.32 4.45
CA GLY A 125 5.95 -13.36 3.41
C GLY A 125 4.44 -13.19 3.17
N SER A 126 3.59 -13.87 3.94
CA SER A 126 2.14 -13.69 3.90
C SER A 126 1.75 -12.28 4.34
N ALA A 127 0.76 -11.72 3.66
CA ALA A 127 0.23 -10.40 3.99
C ALA A 127 -0.69 -10.44 5.21
N LYS A 128 -0.78 -9.31 5.90
CA LYS A 128 -1.74 -9.01 6.96
C LYS A 128 -2.65 -7.87 6.52
N GLN A 129 -3.86 -7.83 7.07
CA GLN A 129 -4.88 -6.89 6.66
C GLN A 129 -5.46 -6.11 7.83
N ILE A 130 -5.86 -4.87 7.53
CA ILE A 130 -6.80 -4.07 8.31
C ILE A 130 -7.87 -3.53 7.36
N VAL A 131 -9.13 -3.64 7.76
CA VAL A 131 -10.29 -3.10 7.01
C VAL A 131 -10.94 -2.02 7.85
N VAL A 132 -11.20 -0.86 7.24
CA VAL A 132 -11.70 0.34 7.91
C VAL A 132 -12.83 1.00 7.10
N GLU A 133 -13.62 1.87 7.74
CA GLU A 133 -14.64 2.74 7.13
C GLU A 133 -14.73 4.12 7.79
#